data_AF-A0A1F5DGI4-F1
#
_entry.id   AF-A0A1F5DGI4-F1
#
_cell.length_a   1.000
_cell.length_b   1.000
_cell.length_c   1.000
_cell.angle_alpha   90.00
_cell.angle_beta   90.00
_cell.angle_gamma   90.00
#
_symmetry.space_group_name_H-M   'P 1'
#
loop_
_entity.id
_entity.type
_entity.pdbx_description
1 polymer ?
#
loop_
_entity_poly.entity_id
_entity_poly.type
_entity_poly.pdbx_seq_one_letter_code
_entity_poly.pdbx_strand_id
1 'polypeptide(L)'
;MSSRNLKKILLFGVLIWLIPFVVSFFIFPLRSSSRPLFESIMPVILTLAVAFFTVRYLSKISRDFVKEGILIGIVWLVTSLVIDLILFIPESPMQMTLSDYMVDIAITYLIILIIPVCSGYLMKKTCNN
;
A
#
# COMPACT_ATOMS: atom_id res chain seq x y z
N MET A 1 -20.65 -4.59 7.16
CA MET A 1 -19.64 -3.50 7.10
C MET A 1 -20.36 -2.17 7.32
N SER A 2 -20.04 -1.40 8.37
CA SER A 2 -20.67 -0.07 8.57
C SER A 2 -20.12 0.93 7.55
N SER A 3 -20.97 1.80 6.99
CA SER A 3 -20.58 2.84 6.01
C SER A 3 -19.46 3.77 6.50
N ARG A 4 -19.30 3.92 7.82
CA ARG A 4 -18.20 4.67 8.44
C ARG A 4 -16.83 4.01 8.27
N ASN A 5 -16.76 2.70 8.14
CA ASN A 5 -15.49 1.99 7.95
C ASN A 5 -15.02 2.05 6.50
N LEU A 6 -15.93 1.98 5.52
CA LEU A 6 -15.55 2.00 4.10
C LEU A 6 -14.82 3.29 3.71
N LYS A 7 -15.35 4.46 4.11
CA LYS A 7 -14.70 5.76 3.85
C LYS A 7 -13.28 5.81 4.41
N LYS A 8 -13.08 5.25 5.60
CA LYS A 8 -11.77 5.20 6.26
C LYS A 8 -10.82 4.24 5.55
N ILE A 9 -11.28 3.06 5.12
CA ILE A 9 -10.49 2.10 4.36
C ILE A 9 -10.02 2.73 3.05
N LEU A 10 -10.93 3.37 2.30
CA LEU A 10 -10.59 4.06 1.04
C LEU A 10 -9.60 5.20 1.26
N LEU A 11 -9.84 6.05 2.28
CA LEU A 11 -8.91 7.12 2.64
C LEU A 11 -7.51 6.58 2.93
N PHE A 12 -7.41 5.49 3.70
CA PHE A 12 -6.13 4.84 3.99
C PHE A 12 -5.48 4.28 2.72
N GLY A 13 -6.25 3.68 1.81
CA GLY A 13 -5.74 3.22 0.52
C GLY A 13 -5.14 4.37 -0.32
N VAL A 14 -5.84 5.50 -0.40
CA VAL A 14 -5.35 6.70 -1.10
C VAL A 14 -4.08 7.22 -0.43
N LEU A 15 -4.02 7.28 0.91
CA LEU A 15 -2.83 7.74 1.63
C LEU A 15 -1.64 6.78 1.48
N ILE A 16 -1.87 5.46 1.46
CA ILE A 16 -0.84 4.45 1.22
C ILE A 16 -0.20 4.62 -0.14
N TRP A 17 -0.98 5.00 -1.16
CA TRP A 17 -0.46 5.31 -2.49
C TRP A 17 0.22 6.70 -2.54
N LEU A 18 -0.41 7.71 -1.93
CA LEU A 18 0.04 9.11 -2.00
C LEU A 18 1.37 9.33 -1.28
N ILE A 19 1.62 8.65 -0.16
CA ILE A 19 2.85 8.84 0.63
C ILE A 19 4.10 8.44 -0.18
N PRO A 20 4.24 7.21 -0.72
CA PRO A 20 5.34 6.85 -1.62
C PRO A 20 5.44 7.77 -2.83
N PHE A 21 4.31 8.19 -3.41
CA PHE A 21 4.30 9.13 -4.54
C PHE A 21 4.92 10.49 -4.18
N VAL A 22 4.53 11.08 -3.06
CA VAL A 22 5.10 12.35 -2.60
C VAL A 22 6.58 12.19 -2.29
N VAL A 23 6.98 11.10 -1.64
CA VAL A 23 8.40 10.83 -1.36
C VAL A 23 9.19 10.67 -2.65
N SER A 24 8.69 9.90 -3.63
CA SER A 24 9.36 9.68 -4.91
C SER A 24 9.59 10.97 -5.67
N PHE A 25 8.68 11.94 -5.58
CA PHE A 25 8.84 13.27 -6.16
C PHE A 25 10.07 14.00 -5.57
N PHE A 26 10.24 13.98 -4.24
CA PHE A 26 11.39 14.61 -3.58
C PHE A 26 12.72 13.89 -3.85
N ILE A 27 12.69 12.56 -3.93
CA ILE A 27 13.90 11.75 -4.14
C ILE A 27 14.14 11.39 -5.61
N PHE A 28 13.35 11.93 -6.54
CA PHE A 28 13.44 11.60 -7.97
C PHE A 28 14.85 11.77 -8.57
N PRO A 29 15.68 12.76 -8.18
CA PRO A 29 17.07 12.85 -8.63
C PRO A 29 17.93 11.62 -8.28
N LEU A 30 17.56 10.85 -7.24
CA LEU A 30 18.23 9.59 -6.91
C LEU A 30 17.99 8.52 -7.97
N ARG A 31 16.91 8.60 -8.74
CA ARG A 31 16.62 7.60 -9.78
C ARG A 31 17.70 7.57 -10.87
N SER A 32 18.32 8.71 -11.20
CA SER A 32 19.42 8.80 -12.16
C SER A 32 20.80 8.73 -11.51
N SER A 33 20.98 9.31 -10.32
CA SER A 33 22.28 9.36 -9.64
C SER A 33 22.63 8.10 -8.83
N SER A 34 21.63 7.40 -8.29
CA SER A 34 21.79 6.16 -7.52
C SER A 34 20.51 5.33 -7.51
N ARG A 35 20.24 4.66 -8.63
CA ARG A 35 19.04 3.82 -8.82
C ARG A 35 18.82 2.79 -7.69
N PRO A 36 19.85 2.06 -7.19
CA PRO A 36 19.65 1.11 -6.09
C PRO A 36 19.15 1.76 -4.79
N LEU A 37 19.58 2.99 -4.49
CA LEU A 37 19.13 3.72 -3.31
C LEU A 37 17.66 4.14 -3.45
N PHE A 38 17.27 4.65 -4.62
CA PHE A 38 15.87 4.97 -4.93
C PHE A 38 14.98 3.72 -4.78
N GLU A 39 15.37 2.61 -5.41
CA GLU A 39 14.62 1.35 -5.37
C GLU A 39 14.59 0.70 -3.98
N SER A 40 15.54 1.02 -3.10
CA SER A 40 15.51 0.55 -1.70
C SER A 40 14.62 1.42 -0.80
N ILE A 41 14.58 2.74 -1.02
CA ILE A 41 13.76 3.66 -0.22
C ILE A 41 12.27 3.42 -0.48
N MET A 42 11.88 3.19 -1.74
CA MET A 42 10.48 3.08 -2.13
C MET A 42 9.70 1.95 -1.38
N PRO A 43 10.20 0.69 -1.32
CA PRO A 43 9.57 -0.37 -0.53
C PRO A 43 9.56 -0.08 0.97
N VAL A 44 10.59 0.58 1.52
CA VAL A 44 10.64 0.95 2.94
C VAL A 44 9.51 1.93 3.28
N ILE A 45 9.32 2.97 2.46
CA ILE A 45 8.26 3.96 2.66
C ILE A 45 6.88 3.32 2.51
N LEU A 46 6.68 2.45 1.50
CA LEU A 46 5.44 1.71 1.34
C LEU A 46 5.16 0.82 2.56
N THR A 47 6.16 0.07 3.02
CA THR A 47 6.07 -0.80 4.19
C THR A 47 5.65 -0.02 5.44
N LEU A 48 6.29 1.13 5.69
CA LEU A 48 5.96 1.99 6.81
C LEU A 48 4.51 2.50 6.74
N ALA A 49 4.08 2.98 5.57
CA ALA A 49 2.71 3.46 5.38
C ALA A 49 1.68 2.34 5.62
N VAL A 50 1.86 1.18 4.96
CA VAL A 50 0.95 0.03 5.08
C VAL A 50 0.90 -0.48 6.52
N ALA A 51 2.05 -0.65 7.19
CA ALA A 51 2.10 -1.10 8.58
C ALA A 51 1.40 -0.12 9.52
N PHE A 52 1.68 1.18 9.39
CA PHE A 52 1.05 2.22 10.20
C PHE A 52 -0.48 2.21 10.07
N PHE A 53 -1.00 2.22 8.84
CA PHE A 53 -2.45 2.22 8.62
C PHE A 53 -3.12 0.90 9.01
N THR A 54 -2.41 -0.23 8.85
CA THR A 54 -2.87 -1.54 9.33
C THR A 54 -3.10 -1.53 10.83
N VAL A 55 -2.09 -1.12 11.60
CA VAL A 55 -2.18 -1.02 13.07
C VAL A 55 -3.30 -0.04 13.46
N ARG A 56 -3.39 1.12 12.79
CA ARG A 56 -4.41 2.14 13.05
C ARG A 56 -5.84 1.68 12.74
N TYR A 57 -5.99 0.76 11.79
CA TYR A 57 -7.29 0.17 11.44
C TYR A 57 -7.64 -0.97 12.39
N LEU A 58 -6.80 -2.00 12.48
CA LEU A 58 -7.09 -3.23 13.23
C LEU A 58 -7.17 -3.00 14.75
N SER A 59 -6.47 -2.01 15.32
CA SER A 59 -6.61 -1.62 16.73
C SER A 59 -8.01 -1.15 17.14
N LYS A 60 -8.87 -0.82 16.17
CA LYS A 60 -10.27 -0.42 16.39
C LYS A 60 -11.27 -1.54 16.09
N ILE A 61 -10.78 -2.71 15.70
CA ILE A 61 -11.60 -3.88 15.37
C ILE A 61 -11.66 -4.78 16.61
N SER A 62 -12.84 -5.33 16.90
CA SER A 62 -13.07 -6.19 18.06
C SER A 62 -13.15 -7.68 17.73
N ARG A 63 -13.39 -8.04 16.46
CA ARG A 63 -13.55 -9.44 16.01
C ARG A 63 -13.20 -9.60 14.53
N ASP A 64 -13.09 -10.85 14.08
CA ASP A 64 -12.86 -11.19 12.67
C ASP A 64 -11.57 -10.58 12.06
N PHE A 65 -10.51 -10.42 12.87
CA PHE A 65 -9.25 -9.75 12.48
C PHE A 65 -8.65 -10.22 11.15
N VAL A 66 -8.69 -11.54 10.87
CA VAL A 66 -8.18 -12.10 9.61
C VAL A 66 -9.00 -11.64 8.41
N LYS A 67 -10.34 -11.67 8.52
CA LYS A 67 -11.24 -11.23 7.44
C LYS A 67 -11.07 -9.73 7.18
N GLU A 68 -10.96 -8.94 8.23
CA GLU A 68 -10.72 -7.50 8.14
C GLU A 68 -9.33 -7.19 7.54
N GLY A 69 -8.29 -7.95 7.90
CA GLY A 69 -6.96 -7.85 7.29
C GLY A 69 -6.96 -8.14 5.79
N ILE A 70 -7.62 -9.22 5.36
CA ILE A 70 -7.79 -9.54 3.92
C ILE A 70 -8.56 -8.43 3.21
N LEU A 71 -9.66 -7.97 3.79
CA LEU A 71 -10.51 -6.93 3.21
C LEU A 71 -9.73 -5.64 2.96
N ILE A 72 -9.05 -5.10 3.99
CA ILE A 72 -8.31 -3.85 3.82
C ILE A 72 -7.12 -4.02 2.87
N GLY A 73 -6.43 -5.16 2.90
CA GLY A 73 -5.34 -5.45 1.98
C GLY A 73 -5.81 -5.46 0.51
N ILE A 74 -6.93 -6.12 0.22
CA ILE A 74 -7.51 -6.11 -1.14
C ILE A 74 -7.95 -4.70 -1.55
N VAL A 75 -8.66 -3.97 -0.68
CA VAL A 75 -9.16 -2.64 -1.02
C VAL A 75 -8.00 -1.67 -1.28
N TRP A 76 -6.95 -1.70 -0.46
CA TRP A 76 -5.79 -0.83 -0.65
C TRP A 76 -4.97 -1.18 -1.89
N LEU A 77 -4.82 -2.48 -2.18
CA LEU A 77 -4.17 -2.93 -3.41
C LEU A 77 -4.94 -2.45 -4.63
N VAL A 78 -6.26 -2.70 -4.68
CA VAL A 78 -7.12 -2.24 -5.78
C VAL A 78 -7.08 -0.71 -5.91
N THR A 79 -7.12 0.02 -4.80
CA THR A 79 -7.03 1.48 -4.81
C THR A 79 -5.71 1.94 -5.46
N SER A 80 -4.58 1.34 -5.08
CA SER A 80 -3.26 1.70 -5.62
C SER A 80 -3.16 1.39 -7.11
N LEU A 81 -3.62 0.20 -7.53
CA LEU A 81 -3.64 -0.20 -8.94
C LEU A 81 -4.52 0.71 -9.80
N VAL A 82 -5.70 1.09 -9.30
CA VAL A 82 -6.61 1.99 -10.02
C VAL A 82 -5.97 3.36 -10.22
N ILE A 83 -5.30 3.91 -9.20
CA ILE A 83 -4.65 5.21 -9.32
C ILE A 83 -3.49 5.13 -10.33
N ASP A 84 -2.66 4.09 -10.27
CA ASP A 84 -1.55 3.90 -11.21
C ASP A 84 -2.05 3.80 -12.66
N LEU A 85 -3.10 3.00 -12.90
CA LEU A 85 -3.71 2.88 -14.22
C LEU A 85 -4.21 4.23 -14.74
N ILE A 86 -4.84 5.04 -13.90
CA ILE A 86 -5.29 6.39 -14.28
C ILE A 86 -4.10 7.28 -14.68
N LEU A 87 -2.96 7.17 -13.98
CA LEU A 87 -1.78 7.98 -14.23
C LEU A 87 -0.94 7.50 -15.43
N PHE A 88 -1.05 6.24 -15.82
CA PHE A 88 -0.38 5.70 -17.01
C PHE A 88 -1.10 5.98 -18.32
N ILE A 89 -2.39 6.34 -18.28
CA ILE A 89 -3.18 6.69 -19.47
C ILE A 89 -2.68 7.96 -20.18
N PRO A 90 -2.48 9.10 -19.49
CA PRO A 90 -2.00 10.32 -20.14
C PRO A 90 -0.51 10.23 -20.50
N GLU A 91 -0.09 10.93 -21.55
CA GLU A 91 1.32 11.20 -21.83
C GLU A 91 1.93 11.96 -20.64
N SER A 92 2.57 11.22 -19.75
CA SER A 92 3.13 11.74 -18.51
C SER A 92 4.59 11.31 -18.37
N PRO A 93 5.42 12.06 -17.62
CA PRO A 93 6.77 11.62 -17.26
C PRO A 93 6.81 10.29 -16.48
N MET A 94 5.65 9.80 -16.04
CA MET A 94 5.45 8.55 -15.32
C MET A 94 4.86 7.44 -16.18
N GLN A 95 4.75 7.63 -17.49
CA GLN A 95 4.30 6.57 -18.37
C GLN A 95 5.33 5.43 -18.37
N MET A 96 4.88 4.21 -18.10
CA MET A 96 5.72 3.01 -18.02
C MET A 96 5.14 1.92 -18.90
N THR A 97 6.00 1.05 -19.45
CA THR A 97 5.50 -0.18 -20.07
C THR A 97 4.95 -1.13 -19.00
N LEU A 98 4.05 -2.04 -19.37
CA LEU A 98 3.56 -3.06 -18.44
C LEU A 98 4.70 -3.91 -17.86
N SER A 99 5.75 -4.17 -18.65
CA SER A 99 6.91 -4.94 -18.21
C SER A 99 7.71 -4.20 -17.15
N ASP A 100 8.00 -2.92 -17.37
CA ASP A 100 8.73 -2.08 -16.39
C ASP A 100 7.92 -1.95 -15.10
N TYR A 101 6.60 -1.78 -15.22
CA TYR A 101 5.70 -1.73 -14.08
C TYR A 101 5.72 -3.03 -13.24
N MET A 102 5.75 -4.19 -13.90
CA MET A 102 5.82 -5.49 -13.20
C MET A 102 7.10 -5.64 -12.38
N VAL A 103 8.25 -5.24 -12.95
CA VAL A 103 9.56 -5.38 -12.33
C VAL A 103 9.77 -4.34 -11.23
N ASP A 104 9.42 -3.08 -11.48
CA ASP A 104 9.74 -1.97 -10.58
C ASP A 104 8.69 -1.80 -9.46
N ILE A 105 7.41 -2.16 -9.69
CA ILE A 105 6.30 -1.77 -8.80
C ILE A 105 5.45 -2.95 -8.34
N ALA A 106 5.00 -3.83 -9.24
CA ALA A 106 3.95 -4.79 -8.92
C ALA A 106 4.34 -5.82 -7.85
N ILE A 107 5.59 -6.29 -7.86
CA ILE A 107 6.09 -7.19 -6.82
C ILE A 107 6.08 -6.49 -5.46
N THR A 108 6.50 -5.23 -5.42
CA THR A 108 6.52 -4.40 -4.21
C THR A 108 5.11 -4.22 -3.63
N TYR A 109 4.07 -4.19 -4.46
CA TYR A 109 2.68 -4.07 -3.99
C TYR A 109 2.15 -5.29 -3.24
N LEU A 110 2.84 -6.44 -3.27
CA LEU A 110 2.50 -7.57 -2.40
C LEU A 110 2.59 -7.19 -0.91
N ILE A 111 3.40 -6.20 -0.55
CA ILE A 111 3.47 -5.62 0.80
C ILE A 111 2.08 -5.16 1.27
N ILE A 112 1.29 -4.55 0.38
CA ILE A 112 -0.06 -4.03 0.67
C ILE A 112 -1.02 -5.16 1.06
N LEU A 113 -0.81 -6.38 0.56
CA LEU A 113 -1.62 -7.54 0.92
C LEU A 113 -1.06 -8.29 2.13
N ILE A 114 0.24 -8.55 2.15
CA ILE A 114 0.90 -9.41 3.14
C ILE A 114 0.78 -8.81 4.54
N ILE A 115 1.08 -7.51 4.70
CA ILE A 115 1.12 -6.89 6.03
C ILE A 115 -0.26 -6.90 6.72
N PRO A 116 -1.36 -6.45 6.08
CA PRO A 116 -2.69 -6.53 6.68
C PRO A 116 -3.14 -7.95 7.04
N VAL A 117 -2.88 -8.92 6.16
CA VAL A 117 -3.27 -10.32 6.38
C VAL A 117 -2.50 -10.91 7.55
N CYS A 118 -1.17 -10.81 7.54
CA CYS A 118 -0.33 -11.30 8.64
C CYS A 118 -0.69 -10.64 9.97
N SER A 119 -0.93 -9.33 9.97
CA SER A 119 -1.37 -8.60 11.18
C SER A 119 -2.72 -9.10 11.70
N GLY A 120 -3.66 -9.41 10.80
CA GLY A 120 -4.95 -10.01 11.17
C GLY A 120 -4.80 -11.38 11.85
N TYR A 121 -3.88 -12.23 11.37
CA TYR A 121 -3.57 -13.51 12.02
C TYR A 121 -2.90 -13.33 13.38
N LEU A 122 -1.95 -12.40 13.49
CA LEU A 122 -1.28 -12.09 14.76
C LEU A 122 -2.28 -11.60 15.81
N MET A 123 -3.16 -10.66 15.47
CA MET A 123 -4.17 -10.14 16.40
C MET A 123 -5.19 -11.20 16.82
N LYS A 124 -5.62 -12.07 15.89
CA LYS A 124 -6.50 -13.20 16.23
C LYS A 124 -5.86 -14.10 17.28
N LYS A 125 -4.54 -14.36 17.18
CA LYS A 125 -3.82 -15.17 18.17
C LYS A 125 -3.72 -14.47 19.53
N THR A 126 -3.44 -13.18 19.55
CA THR A 126 -3.29 -12.42 20.80
C THR A 126 -4.60 -12.22 21.57
N CYS A 127 -5.74 -12.06 20.87
CA CYS A 127 -7.04 -11.82 21.51
C CYS A 127 -7.84 -13.09 21.84
N ASN A 128 -7.40 -14.26 21.37
CA ASN A 128 -8.01 -15.56 21.69
C ASN A 128 -7.30 -16.30 22.85
N ASN A 129 -6.28 -15.69 23.44
CA ASN A 129 -5.65 -16.10 24.71
C ASN A 129 -6.17 -15.21 25.83
#